data_AF-A0A060CLL5-F1
#
_entry.id   AF-A0A060CLL5-F1
#
_cell.length_a   1.000
_cell.length_b   1.000
_cell.length_c   1.000
_cell.angle_alpha   90.00
_cell.angle_beta   90.00
_cell.angle_gamma   90.00
#
_symmetry.space_group_name_H-M   'P 1'
#
loop_
_entity.id
_entity.type
_entity.pdbx_description
1 polymer ?
#
loop_
_entity_poly.entity_id
_entity_poly.type
_entity_poly.pdbx_seq_one_letter_code
_entity_poly.pdbx_strand_id
1 'polypeptide(L)'
;MDFSFYDKINIAKSEQTETWFKGLDRIYNSFVYDFLYPNPASVLAFIENHDTDRFLGEGDNLALLKQASTLLLYHTPYSSTLLWDEVMMNGVKTKDDGYVRKD
;
A
#
# COMPACT_ATOMS: atom_id res chain seq x y z
N MET A 1 -5.22 11.17 4.21
CA MET A 1 -4.43 10.07 3.62
C MET A 1 -4.70 8.83 4.43
N ASP A 2 -5.01 7.72 3.77
CA ASP A 2 -5.37 6.47 4.42
C ASP A 2 -4.12 5.69 4.86
N PHE A 3 -3.53 6.12 5.98
CA PHE A 3 -2.39 5.43 6.59
C PHE A 3 -2.78 4.07 7.16
N SER A 4 -4.07 3.82 7.46
CA SER A 4 -4.52 2.53 7.96
C SER A 4 -4.38 1.48 6.86
N PHE A 5 -4.94 1.75 5.67
CA PHE A 5 -4.77 0.89 4.51
C PHE A 5 -3.30 0.68 4.14
N TYR A 6 -2.52 1.78 4.06
CA TYR A 6 -1.08 1.72 3.77
C TYR A 6 -0.31 0.80 4.73
N ASP A 7 -0.54 0.92 6.04
CA ASP A 7 0.13 0.09 7.04
C ASP A 7 -0.27 -1.38 6.89
N LYS A 8 -1.57 -1.64 6.74
CA LYS A 8 -2.09 -3.01 6.66
C LYS A 8 -1.63 -3.72 5.39
N ILE A 9 -1.60 -3.06 4.24
CA ILE A 9 -1.13 -3.66 2.99
C ILE A 9 0.37 -3.93 3.00
N ASN A 10 1.17 -3.05 3.62
CA ASN A 10 2.62 -3.23 3.72
C ASN A 10 3.03 -4.34 4.70
N ILE A 11 2.23 -4.63 5.72
CA ILE A 11 2.43 -5.79 6.59
C ILE A 11 1.94 -7.07 5.88
N ALA A 12 0.73 -7.02 5.31
CA ALA A 12 0.08 -8.17 4.69
C ALA A 12 0.87 -8.76 3.51
N LYS A 13 1.66 -7.93 2.81
CA LYS A 13 2.45 -8.36 1.63
C LYS A 13 3.45 -9.49 1.91
N SER A 14 3.83 -9.68 3.17
CA SER A 14 4.74 -10.74 3.64
C SER A 14 4.04 -11.85 4.42
N GLU A 15 2.71 -11.83 4.52
CA GLU A 15 1.92 -12.77 5.33
C GLU A 15 1.04 -13.67 4.44
N GLN A 16 0.82 -14.91 4.88
CA GLN A 16 -0.28 -15.71 4.35
C GLN A 16 -1.60 -15.26 4.97
N THR A 17 -2.69 -15.39 4.21
CA THR A 17 -4.03 -15.03 4.72
C THR A 17 -4.53 -16.11 5.66
N GLU A 18 -4.73 -15.73 6.92
CA GLU A 18 -5.24 -16.57 8.00
C GLU A 18 -6.24 -15.74 8.83
N THR A 19 -6.96 -16.38 9.76
CA THR A 19 -7.75 -15.65 10.76
C THR A 19 -6.86 -14.87 11.72
N TRP A 20 -7.45 -13.92 12.45
CA TRP A 20 -6.78 -13.11 13.48
C TRP A 20 -5.81 -12.06 12.95
N PHE A 21 -6.28 -11.24 12.00
CA PHE A 21 -5.57 -10.08 11.47
C PHE A 21 -4.26 -10.44 10.76
N LYS A 22 -4.26 -11.46 9.88
CA LYS A 22 -3.09 -11.83 9.06
C LYS A 22 -3.38 -11.77 7.56
N GLY A 23 -2.40 -11.32 6.78
CA GLY A 23 -2.54 -11.23 5.32
C GLY A 23 -3.73 -10.36 4.94
N LEU A 24 -4.58 -10.83 4.03
CA LEU A 24 -5.74 -10.06 3.55
C LEU A 24 -6.82 -9.83 4.63
N ASP A 25 -6.90 -10.66 5.67
CA ASP A 25 -7.83 -10.45 6.80
C ASP A 25 -7.55 -9.10 7.49
N ARG A 26 -6.27 -8.70 7.55
CA ARG A 26 -5.85 -7.41 8.09
C ARG A 26 -6.42 -6.22 7.31
N ILE A 27 -6.41 -6.33 5.97
CA ILE A 27 -6.93 -5.29 5.07
C ILE A 27 -8.47 -5.25 5.18
N TYR A 28 -9.13 -6.42 5.16
CA TYR A 28 -10.57 -6.54 5.37
C TYR A 28 -11.01 -5.84 6.67
N ASN A 29 -10.33 -6.14 7.79
CA ASN A 29 -10.63 -5.51 9.06
C ASN A 29 -10.38 -4.00 9.06
N SER A 30 -9.43 -3.49 8.27
CA SER A 30 -9.26 -2.03 8.09
C SER A 30 -10.50 -1.42 7.46
N PHE A 31 -11.03 -2.01 6.38
CA PHE A 31 -12.23 -1.51 5.69
C PHE A 31 -13.49 -1.60 6.54
N VAL A 32 -13.58 -2.58 7.45
CA VAL A 32 -14.69 -2.68 8.40
C VAL A 32 -14.82 -1.40 9.23
N TYR A 33 -13.74 -0.67 9.51
CA TYR A 33 -13.76 0.57 10.29
C TYR A 33 -14.06 1.84 9.49
N ASP A 34 -14.36 1.75 8.19
CA ASP A 34 -14.67 2.90 7.34
C ASP A 34 -15.87 3.72 7.86
N PHE A 35 -16.77 3.11 8.63
CA PHE A 35 -17.89 3.80 9.27
C PHE A 35 -17.48 4.89 10.28
N LEU A 36 -16.22 4.90 10.72
CA LEU A 36 -15.68 5.95 11.59
C LEU A 36 -15.46 7.27 10.84
N TYR A 37 -15.37 7.23 9.52
CA TYR A 37 -15.22 8.42 8.68
C TYR A 37 -16.59 8.93 8.23
N PRO A 38 -16.87 10.25 8.28
CA PRO A 38 -18.10 10.81 7.72
C PRO A 38 -18.26 10.56 6.22
N ASN A 39 -17.14 10.42 5.50
CA ASN A 39 -17.10 10.08 4.08
C ASN A 39 -15.80 9.30 3.77
N PRO A 40 -15.77 7.97 3.97
CA PRO A 40 -14.57 7.16 3.74
C PRO A 40 -14.12 7.18 2.28
N ALA A 41 -15.06 7.31 1.35
CA ALA A 41 -14.75 7.37 -0.08
C ALA A 41 -13.90 8.60 -0.46
N SER A 42 -13.87 9.66 0.35
CA SER A 42 -13.02 10.85 0.09
C SER A 42 -11.62 10.77 0.70
N VAL A 43 -11.27 9.67 1.37
CA VAL A 43 -9.94 9.49 1.93
C VAL A 43 -8.98 9.01 0.83
N LEU A 44 -7.88 9.73 0.65
CA LEU A 44 -6.84 9.37 -0.32
C LEU A 44 -6.10 8.10 0.09
N ALA A 45 -6.32 7.00 -0.64
CA ALA A 45 -5.60 5.75 -0.45
C ALA A 45 -4.30 5.70 -1.26
N PHE A 46 -3.29 5.01 -0.73
CA PHE A 46 -1.98 4.83 -1.34
C PHE A 46 -1.29 3.57 -0.78
N ILE A 47 -0.36 2.97 -1.53
CA ILE A 47 0.45 1.82 -1.08
C ILE A 47 1.88 2.22 -0.70
N GLU A 48 2.34 3.37 -1.19
CA GLU A 48 3.63 3.99 -0.93
C GLU A 48 3.57 5.48 -1.28
N ASN A 49 4.52 6.28 -0.78
CA ASN A 49 4.72 7.66 -1.18
C ASN A 49 6.21 8.05 -1.04
N HIS A 50 6.55 9.30 -1.35
CA HIS A 50 7.93 9.79 -1.33
C HIS A 50 8.59 9.81 0.06
N ASP A 51 7.82 9.59 1.13
CA ASP A 51 8.26 9.55 2.51
C ASP A 51 8.29 8.13 3.10
N THR A 52 7.95 7.11 2.32
CA THR A 52 7.97 5.69 2.73
C THR A 52 9.04 4.89 1.98
N ASP A 53 9.31 3.67 2.43
CA ASP A 53 9.94 2.67 1.56
C ASP A 53 9.07 2.47 0.31
N ARG A 54 9.69 2.04 -0.79
CA ARG A 54 8.92 1.59 -1.95
C ARG A 54 8.16 0.32 -1.60
N PHE A 55 6.99 0.09 -2.21
CA PHE A 55 6.15 -1.06 -1.90
C PHE A 55 6.90 -2.38 -2.12
N LEU A 56 7.73 -2.45 -3.17
CA LEU A 56 8.58 -3.60 -3.47
C LEU A 56 9.83 -3.70 -2.60
N GLY A 57 10.18 -2.68 -1.80
CA GLY A 57 11.41 -2.66 -1.00
C GLY A 57 12.64 -2.77 -1.91
N GLU A 58 13.43 -3.83 -1.80
CA GLU A 58 14.55 -4.14 -2.72
C GLU A 58 14.20 -5.27 -3.72
N GLY A 59 12.95 -5.73 -3.74
CA GLY A 59 12.49 -6.83 -4.57
C GLY A 59 11.94 -6.40 -5.94
N ASP A 60 11.39 -7.37 -6.67
CA ASP A 60 10.88 -7.24 -8.04
C ASP A 60 9.59 -8.07 -8.28
N ASN A 61 8.85 -8.38 -7.22
CA ASN A 61 7.69 -9.28 -7.28
C ASN A 61 6.47 -8.60 -7.96
N LEU A 62 6.37 -8.78 -9.28
CA LEU A 62 5.28 -8.27 -10.10
C LEU A 62 3.89 -8.76 -9.67
N ALA A 63 3.76 -10.01 -9.24
CA ALA A 63 2.46 -10.57 -8.84
C ALA A 63 1.94 -9.86 -7.58
N LEU A 64 2.83 -9.59 -6.64
CA LEU A 64 2.52 -8.86 -5.41
C LEU A 64 2.14 -7.40 -5.70
N LEU A 65 2.91 -6.72 -6.57
CA LEU A 65 2.58 -5.36 -6.99
C LEU A 65 1.20 -5.30 -7.66
N LYS A 66 0.91 -6.22 -8.59
CA LYS A 66 -0.40 -6.30 -9.24
C LYS A 66 -1.54 -6.49 -8.25
N GLN A 67 -1.36 -7.35 -7.24
CA GLN A 67 -2.36 -7.55 -6.21
C GLN A 67 -2.61 -6.26 -5.42
N ALA A 68 -1.55 -5.57 -5.00
CA ALA A 68 -1.65 -4.33 -4.26
C ALA A 68 -2.27 -3.19 -5.08
N SER A 69 -1.85 -3.02 -6.34
CA SER A 69 -2.42 -2.04 -7.26
C SER A 69 -3.89 -2.34 -7.54
N THR A 70 -4.29 -3.61 -7.66
CA THR A 70 -5.69 -3.97 -7.84
C THR A 70 -6.52 -3.58 -6.62
N LEU A 71 -6.04 -3.85 -5.41
CA LEU A 71 -6.74 -3.42 -4.19
C LEU A 71 -6.85 -1.90 -4.11
N LEU A 72 -5.77 -1.18 -4.40
CA LEU A 72 -5.73 0.29 -4.38
C LEU A 72 -6.74 0.90 -5.37
N LEU A 73 -6.74 0.44 -6.62
CA LEU A 73 -7.54 1.02 -7.71
C LEU A 73 -9.05 0.72 -7.57
N TYR A 74 -9.42 -0.39 -6.93
CA TYR A 74 -10.81 -0.80 -6.78
C TYR A 74 -11.40 -0.49 -5.38
N HIS A 75 -10.57 -0.11 -4.41
CA HIS A 75 -11.05 0.26 -3.06
C HIS A 75 -11.77 1.62 -3.04
N THR A 76 -11.19 2.65 -3.67
CA THR A 76 -11.72 4.02 -3.62
C THR A 76 -11.44 4.77 -4.91
N PRO A 77 -12.35 5.66 -5.37
CA PRO A 77 -12.09 6.54 -6.50
C PRO A 77 -10.97 7.56 -6.24
N TYR A 78 -10.57 7.79 -4.97
CA TYR A 78 -9.46 8.65 -4.60
C TYR A 78 -8.23 7.82 -4.22
N SER A 79 -7.61 7.19 -5.22
CA SER A 79 -6.33 6.50 -5.09
C SER A 79 -5.19 7.34 -5.68
N SER A 80 -4.05 7.34 -5.00
CA SER A 80 -2.79 7.89 -5.55
C SER A 80 -1.78 6.77 -5.74
N THR A 81 -1.17 6.73 -6.93
CA THR A 81 0.05 5.97 -7.23
C THR A 81 1.25 6.89 -7.13
N LEU A 82 2.39 6.40 -6.65
CA LEU A 82 3.64 7.13 -6.75
C LEU A 82 4.20 6.94 -8.17
N LEU A 83 4.80 8.00 -8.72
CA LEU A 83 5.49 7.90 -10.00
C LEU A 83 6.56 6.79 -9.92
N TRP A 84 6.66 6.00 -10.99
CA TRP A 84 7.59 4.87 -11.18
C TRP A 84 7.19 3.53 -10.55
N ASP A 85 6.07 3.46 -9.83
CA ASP A 85 5.52 2.17 -9.38
C ASP A 85 5.10 1.33 -10.61
N GLU A 86 4.65 1.99 -11.68
CA GLU A 86 4.26 1.38 -12.95
C GLU A 86 5.41 0.66 -13.69
N VAL A 87 6.67 0.97 -13.34
CA VAL A 87 7.86 0.30 -13.86
C VAL A 87 8.56 -0.58 -12.82
N MET A 88 7.90 -0.90 -11.70
CA MET A 88 8.44 -1.72 -10.60
C MET A 88 9.67 -1.12 -9.91
N MET A 89 9.74 0.19 -9.74
CA MET A 89 10.87 0.79 -9.06
C MET A 89 10.94 0.36 -7.59
N ASN A 90 12.16 0.07 -7.13
CA ASN A 90 12.45 -0.41 -5.79
C ASN A 90 13.29 0.63 -5.03
N GLY A 91 13.22 0.62 -3.69
CA GLY A 91 13.75 1.65 -2.84
C GLY A 91 13.49 1.39 -1.35
N VAL A 92 14.49 1.60 -0.50
CA VAL A 92 14.34 1.63 0.96
C VAL A 92 14.97 2.89 1.56
N LYS A 93 14.31 3.47 2.56
CA LYS A 93 14.73 4.65 3.29
C LYS A 93 15.89 4.40 4.25
N THR A 94 16.18 3.13 4.56
CA THR A 94 17.37 2.76 5.32
C THR A 94 18.67 3.14 4.60
N LYS A 95 18.61 3.37 3.28
CA LYS A 95 19.70 3.98 2.50
C LYS A 95 19.67 5.50 2.63
N ASP A 96 18.71 6.16 1.99
CA ASP A 96 18.42 7.60 2.14
C ASP A 96 17.12 7.98 1.40
N ASP A 97 16.68 9.24 1.56
CA ASP A 97 15.49 9.76 0.87
C ASP A 97 15.69 9.87 -0.66
N GLY A 98 16.91 10.08 -1.14
CA GLY A 98 17.23 10.11 -2.57
C GLY A 98 17.09 8.74 -3.22
N TYR A 99 17.36 7.67 -2.47
CA TYR A 99 17.27 6.30 -2.95
C TYR A 99 15.83 5.88 -3.23
N VAL A 100 14.86 6.37 -2.44
CA VAL A 100 13.42 6.13 -2.69
C VAL A 100 12.82 7.13 -3.70
N ARG A 101 13.47 8.26 -3.94
CA ARG A 101 13.04 9.35 -4.84
C ARG A 101 13.86 9.42 -6.14
N LYS A 102 14.42 8.29 -6.59
CA LYS A 102 15.10 8.22 -7.89
C LYS A 102 14.11 8.58 -9.02
N ASP A 103 14.60 9.34 -9.97
CA ASP A 103 13.94 9.71 -11.22
C ASP A 103 14.34 8.82 -12.39
#